data_AF-A0A3D3IBL5-F1
#
_entry.id   AF-A0A3D3IBL5-F1
#
_cell.length_a   1.000
_cell.length_b   1.000
_cell.length_c   1.000
_cell.angle_alpha   90.00
_cell.angle_beta   90.00
_cell.angle_gamma   90.00
#
_symmetry.space_group_name_H-M   'P 1'
#
loop_
_entity.id
_entity.type
_entity.pdbx_description
1 polymer ?
#
loop_
_entity_poly.entity_id
_entity_poly.type
_entity_poly.pdbx_seq_one_letter_code
_entity_poly.pdbx_strand_id
1 'polypeptide(L)'
;FTFPENLRWLIDAMGVVASETFTATSAPIQYAAVKAFEFGPEIETYVAESRKVLKAIASYTYEALTGIGLKMPAPEGGFYLFPDFTEYRDQLKQKGIETSTQLCRKLLEETGVALLPGADFGQTDEELSARLSYVDFDGKSALDFVKMHGSISPQKVNDVAPRVVEACNAIKTWLK
;
A
#
# COMPACT_ATOMS: atom_id res chain seq x y z
N PHE A 1 1.98 -26.68 -8.72
CA PHE A 1 0.62 -27.07 -8.29
C PHE A 1 0.67 -27.25 -6.77
N THR A 2 -0.24 -26.62 -6.04
CA THR A 2 -0.03 -26.02 -4.70
C THR A 2 0.14 -27.01 -3.53
N PHE A 3 -0.11 -28.31 -3.73
CA PHE A 3 0.06 -29.34 -2.69
C PHE A 3 0.80 -30.57 -3.24
N PRO A 4 1.69 -31.18 -2.44
CA PRO A 4 2.33 -32.45 -2.79
C PRO A 4 1.33 -33.62 -2.76
N GLU A 5 1.63 -34.71 -3.47
CA GLU A 5 0.73 -35.87 -3.63
C GLU A 5 0.28 -36.47 -2.29
N ASN A 6 1.18 -36.50 -1.29
CA ASN A 6 0.88 -37.01 0.04
C ASN A 6 -0.12 -36.15 0.85
N LEU A 7 -0.44 -34.94 0.37
CA LEU A 7 -1.45 -34.04 0.95
C LEU A 7 -2.76 -34.00 0.15
N ARG A 8 -3.00 -34.98 -0.74
CA ARG A 8 -4.25 -35.02 -1.52
C ARG A 8 -5.51 -35.05 -0.65
N TRP A 9 -5.48 -35.79 0.45
CA TRP A 9 -6.58 -35.85 1.43
C TRP A 9 -7.00 -34.47 1.95
N LEU A 10 -6.05 -33.54 2.06
CA LEU A 10 -6.29 -32.17 2.53
C LEU A 10 -6.97 -31.33 1.44
N ILE A 11 -6.54 -31.46 0.17
CA ILE A 11 -7.19 -30.78 -0.95
C ILE A 11 -8.65 -31.22 -1.07
N ASP A 12 -8.91 -32.52 -0.96
CA ASP A 12 -10.27 -33.06 -1.09
C ASP A 12 -11.15 -32.55 0.07
N ALA A 13 -10.63 -32.56 1.31
CA ALA A 13 -11.32 -31.98 2.46
C ALA A 13 -11.60 -30.48 2.30
N MET A 14 -10.63 -29.70 1.80
CA MET A 14 -10.81 -28.27 1.52
C MET A 14 -11.84 -28.04 0.41
N GLY A 15 -11.88 -28.90 -0.60
CA GLY A 15 -12.86 -28.85 -1.68
C GLY A 15 -14.30 -29.01 -1.19
N VAL A 16 -14.53 -29.96 -0.27
CA VAL A 16 -15.84 -30.15 0.38
C VAL A 16 -16.24 -28.93 1.19
N VAL A 17 -15.33 -28.38 2.01
CA VAL A 17 -15.63 -27.17 2.80
C VAL A 17 -15.95 -25.99 1.88
N ALA A 18 -15.15 -25.80 0.83
CA ALA A 18 -15.35 -24.71 -0.12
C ALA A 18 -16.72 -24.81 -0.81
N SER A 19 -17.11 -25.99 -1.33
CA SER A 19 -18.38 -26.15 -2.05
C SER A 19 -19.62 -25.89 -1.20
N GLU A 20 -19.53 -26.14 0.12
CA GLU A 20 -20.62 -25.89 1.07
C GLU A 20 -20.59 -24.48 1.68
N THR A 21 -19.48 -23.74 1.52
CA THR A 21 -19.32 -22.39 2.11
C THR A 21 -19.51 -21.28 1.08
N PHE A 22 -19.01 -21.46 -0.13
CA PHE A 22 -19.09 -20.47 -1.20
C PHE A 22 -19.17 -21.12 -2.58
N THR A 23 -19.81 -20.44 -3.52
CA THR A 23 -19.83 -20.88 -4.92
C THR A 23 -18.47 -20.62 -5.59
N ALA A 24 -18.19 -21.34 -6.68
CA ALA A 24 -17.01 -21.08 -7.49
C ALA A 24 -16.88 -19.59 -7.89
N THR A 25 -15.64 -19.12 -8.02
CA THR A 25 -15.32 -17.78 -8.52
C THR A 25 -16.01 -17.53 -9.86
N SER A 26 -16.44 -16.30 -10.14
CA SER A 26 -17.13 -16.00 -11.41
C SER A 26 -16.26 -16.35 -12.62
N ALA A 27 -16.88 -16.92 -13.66
CA ALA A 27 -16.15 -17.40 -14.84
C ALA A 27 -15.26 -16.31 -15.49
N PRO A 28 -15.67 -15.03 -15.63
CA PRO A 28 -14.81 -14.00 -16.21
C PRO A 28 -13.49 -13.80 -15.46
N ILE A 29 -13.50 -13.87 -14.12
CA ILE A 29 -12.28 -13.75 -13.30
C ILE A 29 -11.39 -14.98 -13.49
N GLN A 30 -11.98 -16.17 -13.64
CA GLN A 30 -11.21 -17.38 -13.95
C GLN A 30 -10.49 -17.27 -15.30
N TYR A 31 -11.17 -16.79 -16.35
CA TYR A 31 -10.55 -16.56 -17.66
C TYR A 31 -9.45 -15.49 -17.60
N ALA A 32 -9.67 -14.39 -16.87
CA ALA A 32 -8.66 -13.37 -16.67
C ALA A 32 -7.43 -13.90 -15.92
N ALA A 33 -7.64 -14.74 -14.90
CA ALA A 33 -6.56 -15.38 -14.16
C ALA A 33 -5.74 -16.33 -15.04
N VAL A 34 -6.41 -17.21 -15.81
CA VAL A 34 -5.72 -18.06 -16.80
C VAL A 34 -4.87 -17.19 -17.72
N LYS A 35 -5.44 -16.11 -18.27
CA LYS A 35 -4.71 -15.25 -19.19
C LYS A 35 -3.51 -14.56 -18.54
N ALA A 36 -3.63 -14.11 -17.29
CA ALA A 36 -2.54 -13.50 -16.54
C ALA A 36 -1.41 -14.50 -16.24
N PHE A 37 -1.75 -15.77 -15.98
CA PHE A 37 -0.79 -16.83 -15.63
C PHE A 37 -0.25 -17.63 -16.82
N GLU A 38 -0.73 -17.41 -18.05
CA GLU A 38 -0.08 -17.90 -19.27
C GLU A 38 1.30 -17.24 -19.49
N PHE A 39 1.56 -16.11 -18.83
CA PHE A 39 2.74 -15.26 -19.04
C PHE A 39 2.91 -14.83 -20.51
N GLY A 40 3.92 -14.00 -20.79
CA GLY A 40 4.20 -13.48 -22.12
C GLY A 40 4.49 -11.98 -22.14
N PRO A 41 4.94 -11.46 -23.30
CA PRO A 41 5.55 -10.13 -23.38
C PRO A 41 4.66 -9.00 -22.88
N GLU A 42 3.35 -9.08 -23.12
CA GLU A 42 2.38 -8.05 -22.72
C GLU A 42 2.27 -7.94 -21.19
N ILE A 43 1.98 -9.03 -20.49
CA ILE A 43 1.82 -9.03 -19.03
C ILE A 43 3.16 -8.80 -18.33
N GLU A 44 4.27 -9.32 -18.88
CA GLU A 44 5.61 -9.08 -18.35
C GLU A 44 6.01 -7.61 -18.45
N THR A 45 5.75 -6.97 -19.59
CA THR A 45 5.98 -5.53 -19.78
C THR A 45 5.11 -4.72 -18.83
N TYR A 46 3.81 -5.03 -18.75
CA TYR A 46 2.89 -4.38 -17.83
C TYR A 46 3.38 -4.44 -16.38
N VAL A 47 3.74 -5.64 -15.89
CA VAL A 47 4.26 -5.83 -14.54
C VAL A 47 5.58 -5.09 -14.31
N ALA A 48 6.49 -5.10 -15.29
CA ALA A 48 7.75 -4.37 -15.20
C ALA A 48 7.54 -2.85 -15.12
N GLU A 49 6.61 -2.30 -15.90
CA GLU A 49 6.24 -0.88 -15.88
C GLU A 49 5.52 -0.50 -14.58
N SER A 50 4.56 -1.30 -14.11
CA SER A 50 3.89 -1.10 -12.83
C SER A 50 4.89 -1.08 -11.66
N ARG A 51 5.90 -1.96 -11.67
CA ARG A 51 6.96 -1.95 -10.66
C ARG A 51 7.76 -0.66 -10.66
N LYS A 52 8.06 -0.07 -11.83
CA LYS A 52 8.75 1.22 -11.92
C LYS A 52 7.90 2.36 -11.35
N VAL A 53 6.60 2.37 -11.65
CA VAL A 53 5.65 3.35 -11.09
C VAL A 53 5.63 3.25 -9.57
N LEU A 54 5.32 2.07 -9.04
CA LEU A 54 5.19 1.87 -7.60
C LEU A 54 6.51 2.13 -6.86
N LYS A 55 7.65 1.74 -7.42
CA LYS A 55 8.96 2.02 -6.81
C LYS A 55 9.22 3.52 -6.68
N ALA A 56 8.98 4.29 -7.74
CA ALA A 56 9.22 5.73 -7.72
C ALA A 56 8.36 6.45 -6.67
N ILE A 57 7.08 6.10 -6.59
CA ILE A 57 6.15 6.69 -5.62
C ILE A 57 6.51 6.23 -4.20
N ALA A 58 6.79 4.94 -3.99
CA ALA A 58 7.19 4.41 -2.69
C ALA A 58 8.46 5.09 -2.15
N SER A 59 9.50 5.22 -2.99
CA SER A 59 10.75 5.89 -2.62
C SER A 59 10.51 7.36 -2.25
N TYR A 60 9.71 8.08 -3.04
CA TYR A 60 9.35 9.45 -2.73
C TYR A 60 8.60 9.58 -1.40
N THR A 61 7.56 8.78 -1.17
CA THR A 61 6.77 8.83 0.06
C THR A 61 7.64 8.49 1.28
N TYR A 62 8.50 7.47 1.15
CA TYR A 62 9.46 7.10 2.19
C TYR A 62 10.42 8.27 2.51
N GLU A 63 11.06 8.87 1.50
CA GLU A 63 11.99 9.99 1.70
C GLU A 63 11.28 11.22 2.28
N ALA A 64 10.08 11.54 1.81
CA ALA A 64 9.31 12.69 2.29
C ALA A 64 8.92 12.57 3.77
N LEU A 65 8.52 11.38 4.20
CA LEU A 65 8.07 11.13 5.58
C LEU A 65 9.23 10.86 6.55
N THR A 66 10.26 10.13 6.13
CA THR A 66 11.46 9.96 6.96
C THR A 66 12.25 11.27 7.09
N GLY A 67 12.26 12.11 6.05
CA GLY A 67 12.89 13.43 6.08
C GLY A 67 12.27 14.43 7.06
N ILE A 68 11.08 14.13 7.60
CA ILE A 68 10.48 14.92 8.68
C ILE A 68 10.70 14.31 10.07
N GLY A 69 11.15 13.05 10.16
CA GLY A 69 11.46 12.37 11.43
C GLY A 69 10.62 11.13 11.71
N LEU A 70 9.69 10.74 10.83
CA LEU A 70 8.97 9.48 10.97
C LEU A 70 9.91 8.30 10.74
N LYS A 71 9.71 7.21 11.50
CA LYS A 71 10.53 6.00 11.38
C LYS A 71 9.73 4.91 10.67
N MET A 72 10.35 4.22 9.72
CA MET A 72 9.79 3.04 9.03
C MET A 72 10.89 2.31 8.26
N PRO A 73 10.72 1.01 7.93
CA PRO A 73 11.61 0.33 7.00
C PRO A 73 11.51 0.92 5.58
N ALA A 74 12.62 0.86 4.84
CA ALA A 74 12.63 1.21 3.42
C ALA A 74 11.72 0.25 2.61
N PRO A 75 11.02 0.74 1.59
CA PRO A 75 10.13 -0.10 0.79
C PRO A 75 10.92 -1.08 -0.09
N GLU A 76 10.68 -2.38 0.11
CA GLU A 76 11.25 -3.46 -0.73
C GLU A 76 10.21 -4.10 -1.66
N GLY A 77 8.91 -3.88 -1.40
CA GLY A 77 7.82 -4.45 -2.19
C GLY A 77 6.45 -4.09 -1.64
N GLY A 78 5.40 -4.59 -2.29
CA GLY A 78 4.02 -4.24 -1.98
C GLY A 78 3.64 -2.83 -2.43
N PHE A 79 2.67 -2.24 -1.73
CA PHE A 79 2.14 -0.91 -2.00
C PHE A 79 1.79 -0.15 -0.70
N TYR A 80 2.47 -0.51 0.40
CA TYR A 80 2.25 0.05 1.72
C TYR A 80 3.56 0.45 2.39
N LEU A 81 3.49 1.49 3.22
CA LEU A 81 4.50 1.84 4.20
C LEU A 81 3.89 1.72 5.61
N PHE A 82 4.75 1.63 6.63
CA PHE A 82 4.32 1.53 8.02
C PHE A 82 5.01 2.59 8.88
N PRO A 83 4.66 3.89 8.70
CA PRO A 83 5.19 4.98 9.52
C PRO A 83 4.88 4.81 11.01
N ASP A 84 5.90 4.99 11.83
CA ASP A 84 5.82 5.19 13.28
C ASP A 84 5.96 6.67 13.62
N PHE A 85 4.95 7.20 14.31
CA PHE A 85 4.83 8.59 14.75
C PHE A 85 5.28 8.78 16.21
N THR A 86 5.85 7.77 16.86
CA THR A 86 6.24 7.82 18.28
C THR A 86 7.20 8.95 18.61
N GLU A 87 8.05 9.38 17.67
CA GLU A 87 8.92 10.57 17.84
C GLU A 87 8.14 11.89 18.04
N TYR A 88 6.86 11.92 17.65
CA TYR A 88 5.95 13.05 17.83
C TYR A 88 5.00 12.88 19.02
N ARG A 89 5.25 11.91 19.91
CA ARG A 89 4.32 11.56 21.00
C ARG A 89 3.92 12.78 21.85
N ASP A 90 4.86 13.65 22.20
CA ASP A 90 4.55 14.81 23.05
C ASP A 90 3.64 15.83 22.35
N GLN A 91 3.87 16.08 21.05
CA GLN A 91 3.02 16.95 20.22
C GLN A 91 1.64 16.34 19.98
N LEU A 92 1.60 15.04 19.72
CA LEU A 92 0.35 14.30 19.51
C LEU A 92 -0.48 14.25 20.80
N LYS A 93 0.16 14.09 21.96
CA LYS A 93 -0.50 14.17 23.26
C LYS A 93 -1.16 15.52 23.52
N GLN A 94 -0.51 16.63 23.12
CA GLN A 94 -1.13 17.97 23.19
C GLN A 94 -2.36 18.11 22.29
N LYS A 95 -2.43 17.32 21.21
CA LYS A 95 -3.60 17.19 20.34
C LYS A 95 -4.64 16.18 20.86
N GLY A 96 -4.45 15.60 22.05
CA GLY A 96 -5.34 14.59 22.63
C GLY A 96 -5.21 13.20 21.99
N ILE A 97 -4.05 12.91 21.38
CA ILE A 97 -3.77 11.65 20.69
C ILE A 97 -2.78 10.85 21.52
N GLU A 98 -3.20 9.70 22.01
CA GLU A 98 -2.37 8.74 22.74
C GLU A 98 -2.33 7.37 22.07
N THR A 99 -3.22 7.13 21.09
CA THR A 99 -3.39 5.84 20.41
C THR A 99 -3.32 5.96 18.89
N SER A 100 -2.99 4.85 18.22
CA SER A 100 -2.96 4.74 16.75
C SER A 100 -4.33 4.99 16.13
N THR A 101 -5.41 4.57 16.81
CA THR A 101 -6.78 4.82 16.39
C THR A 101 -7.12 6.32 16.42
N GLN A 102 -6.78 7.01 17.52
CA GLN A 102 -6.95 8.46 17.63
C GLN A 102 -6.10 9.22 16.61
N LEU A 103 -4.86 8.76 16.38
CA LEU A 103 -3.95 9.34 15.39
C LEU A 103 -4.58 9.33 14.00
N CYS A 104 -4.99 8.17 13.50
CA CYS A 104 -5.55 8.05 12.15
C CYS A 104 -6.87 8.81 12.03
N ARG A 105 -7.73 8.76 13.06
CA ARG A 105 -9.00 9.50 13.07
C ARG A 105 -8.79 11.01 13.01
N LYS A 106 -7.94 11.55 13.86
CA LYS A 106 -7.72 13.00 13.97
C LYS A 106 -6.98 13.54 12.76
N LEU A 107 -6.03 12.79 12.21
CA LEU A 107 -5.38 13.11 10.93
C LEU A 107 -6.42 13.20 9.80
N LEU A 108 -7.33 12.23 9.69
CA LEU A 108 -8.40 12.25 8.69
C LEU A 108 -9.33 13.47 8.87
N GLU A 109 -9.80 13.71 10.09
CA GLU A 109 -10.74 14.80 10.39
C GLU A 109 -10.11 16.18 10.13
N GLU A 110 -8.82 16.36 10.42
CA GLU A 110 -8.14 17.66 10.30
C GLU A 110 -7.47 17.91 8.94
N THR A 111 -7.15 16.86 8.17
CA THR A 111 -6.37 16.99 6.92
C THR A 111 -7.00 16.31 5.69
N GLY A 112 -7.99 15.43 5.89
CA GLY A 112 -8.53 14.57 4.83
C GLY A 112 -7.66 13.35 4.50
N VAL A 113 -6.50 13.18 5.14
CA VAL A 113 -5.62 12.02 4.90
C VAL A 113 -6.08 10.82 5.72
N ALA A 114 -6.53 9.77 5.02
CA ALA A 114 -6.94 8.52 5.63
C ALA A 114 -5.77 7.52 5.70
N LEU A 115 -5.48 7.01 6.89
CA LEU A 115 -4.56 5.89 7.15
C LEU A 115 -5.29 4.81 7.95
N LEU A 116 -4.68 3.62 8.06
CA LEU A 116 -5.21 2.55 8.92
C LEU A 116 -4.36 2.43 10.20
N PRO A 117 -4.96 2.39 11.40
CA PRO A 117 -4.24 2.27 12.66
C PRO A 117 -3.35 1.03 12.72
N GLY A 118 -2.18 1.15 13.35
CA GLY A 118 -1.28 0.02 13.60
C GLY A 118 -1.93 -1.10 14.43
N ALA A 119 -2.87 -0.75 15.32
CA ALA A 119 -3.63 -1.69 16.13
C ALA A 119 -4.41 -2.74 15.30
N ASP A 120 -4.91 -2.36 14.11
CA ASP A 120 -5.61 -3.28 13.20
C ASP A 120 -4.67 -4.36 12.61
N PHE A 121 -3.36 -4.17 12.74
CA PHE A 121 -2.32 -5.07 12.24
C PHE A 121 -1.55 -5.79 13.35
N GLY A 122 -2.08 -5.75 14.58
CA GLY A 122 -1.52 -6.47 15.73
C GLY A 122 -0.45 -5.72 16.53
N GLN A 123 -0.27 -4.41 16.30
CA GLN A 123 0.53 -3.57 17.19
C GLN A 123 -0.27 -3.16 18.43
N THR A 124 0.42 -2.76 19.50
CA THR A 124 -0.23 -2.13 20.66
C THR A 124 -0.82 -0.79 20.25
N ASP A 125 -1.99 -0.41 20.77
CA ASP A 125 -2.63 0.84 20.33
C ASP A 125 -1.83 2.08 20.75
N GLU A 126 -1.05 2.00 21.82
CA GLU A 126 -0.11 3.05 22.25
C GLU A 126 1.10 3.21 21.32
N GLU A 127 1.39 2.22 20.47
CA GLU A 127 2.34 2.36 19.39
C GLU A 127 1.70 3.22 18.30
N LEU A 128 2.20 4.43 18.11
CA LEU A 128 1.61 5.43 17.22
C LEU A 128 1.99 5.14 15.76
N SER A 129 1.83 3.90 15.32
CA SER A 129 2.09 3.45 13.95
C SER A 129 0.81 3.37 13.11
N ALA A 130 0.96 3.45 11.79
CA ALA A 130 -0.16 3.36 10.87
C ALA A 130 0.26 2.71 9.55
N ARG A 131 -0.64 1.98 8.89
CA ARG A 131 -0.45 1.52 7.52
C ARG A 131 -0.85 2.60 6.54
N LEU A 132 0.10 3.03 5.72
CA LEU A 132 -0.06 4.03 4.67
C LEU A 132 -0.05 3.36 3.29
N SER A 133 -1.06 3.64 2.48
CA SER A 133 -1.11 3.26 1.06
C SER A 133 -0.60 4.39 0.18
N TYR A 134 0.27 4.09 -0.78
CA TYR A 134 0.76 5.08 -1.75
C TYR A 134 0.17 4.88 -3.16
N VAL A 135 -0.99 4.21 -3.26
CA VAL A 135 -1.74 3.96 -4.51
C VAL A 135 -3.00 4.83 -4.60
N ASP A 136 -2.81 6.14 -4.62
CA ASP A 136 -3.84 7.14 -4.99
C ASP A 136 -3.37 7.98 -6.18
N PHE A 137 -3.42 7.37 -7.37
CA PHE A 137 -3.02 7.96 -8.64
C PHE A 137 -3.72 7.27 -9.82
N ASP A 138 -3.74 7.92 -10.99
CA ASP A 138 -4.27 7.33 -12.22
C ASP A 138 -3.27 6.34 -12.83
N GLY A 139 -3.57 5.04 -12.73
CA GLY A 139 -2.67 3.98 -13.17
C GLY A 139 -2.35 4.03 -14.66
N LYS A 140 -3.32 4.41 -15.50
CA LYS A 140 -3.10 4.52 -16.95
C LYS A 140 -2.08 5.63 -17.28
N SER A 141 -2.28 6.82 -16.73
CA SER A 141 -1.42 7.97 -16.95
C SER A 141 -0.01 7.71 -16.41
N ALA A 142 0.11 7.06 -15.26
CA ALA A 142 1.40 6.66 -14.70
C ALA A 142 2.15 5.66 -15.59
N LEU A 143 1.45 4.67 -16.13
CA LEU A 143 2.03 3.70 -17.07
C LEU A 143 2.42 4.36 -18.39
N ASP A 144 1.57 5.23 -18.94
CA ASP A 144 1.86 5.99 -20.16
C ASP A 144 3.10 6.89 -19.96
N PHE A 145 3.25 7.51 -18.79
CA PHE A 145 4.45 8.25 -18.43
C PHE A 145 5.71 7.36 -18.45
N VAL A 146 5.65 6.19 -17.81
CA VAL A 146 6.80 5.25 -17.80
C VAL A 146 7.12 4.72 -19.20
N LYS A 147 6.12 4.50 -20.05
CA LYS A 147 6.33 4.11 -21.46
C LYS A 147 7.07 5.20 -22.25
N MET A 148 6.73 6.47 -22.03
CA MET A 148 7.35 7.59 -22.73
C MET A 148 8.74 7.96 -22.19
N HIS A 149 8.95 7.87 -20.88
CA HIS A 149 10.14 8.40 -20.21
C HIS A 149 11.06 7.32 -19.60
N GLY A 150 10.65 6.06 -19.64
CA GLY A 150 11.39 4.90 -19.13
C GLY A 150 11.33 4.73 -17.60
N SER A 151 11.23 5.83 -16.84
CA SER A 151 11.12 5.86 -15.37
C SER A 151 10.53 7.18 -14.87
N ILE A 152 10.16 7.26 -13.59
CA ILE A 152 9.71 8.48 -12.91
C ILE A 152 10.81 8.92 -11.93
N SER A 153 11.35 10.13 -12.11
CA SER A 153 12.30 10.72 -11.16
C SER A 153 11.59 11.30 -9.94
N PRO A 154 12.26 11.49 -8.79
CA PRO A 154 11.64 12.06 -7.59
C PRO A 154 10.92 13.40 -7.81
N GLN A 155 11.49 14.27 -8.67
CA GLN A 155 10.90 15.59 -8.99
C GLN A 155 9.63 15.48 -9.85
N LYS A 156 9.40 14.33 -10.49
CA LYS A 156 8.28 14.05 -11.38
C LYS A 156 7.17 13.23 -10.72
N VAL A 157 7.34 12.83 -9.46
CA VAL A 157 6.29 12.10 -8.73
C VAL A 157 5.02 12.94 -8.59
N ASN A 158 5.14 14.26 -8.41
CA ASN A 158 3.96 15.15 -8.35
C ASN A 158 3.16 15.19 -9.66
N ASP A 159 3.81 14.97 -10.81
CA ASP A 159 3.13 14.97 -12.10
C ASP A 159 2.27 13.70 -12.30
N VAL A 160 2.60 12.62 -11.57
CA VAL A 160 1.98 11.29 -11.73
C VAL A 160 1.07 10.91 -10.56
N ALA A 161 1.47 11.25 -9.33
CA ALA A 161 0.76 10.94 -8.09
C ALA A 161 0.60 12.20 -7.21
N PRO A 162 -0.07 13.26 -7.71
CA PRO A 162 -0.19 14.53 -7.00
C PRO A 162 -0.86 14.40 -5.62
N ARG A 163 -1.85 13.52 -5.47
CA ARG A 163 -2.54 13.30 -4.19
C ARG A 163 -1.66 12.67 -3.12
N VAL A 164 -0.73 11.79 -3.53
CA VAL A 164 0.26 11.22 -2.61
C VAL A 164 1.22 12.30 -2.12
N VAL A 165 1.65 13.20 -3.01
CA VAL A 165 2.49 14.36 -2.66
C VAL A 165 1.76 15.31 -1.72
N GLU A 166 0.49 15.62 -2.02
CA GLU A 166 -0.37 16.44 -1.18
C GLU A 166 -0.54 15.84 0.22
N ALA A 167 -0.82 14.53 0.32
CA ALA A 167 -0.94 13.84 1.59
C ALA A 167 0.36 13.87 2.43
N CYS A 168 1.53 13.68 1.80
CA CYS A 168 2.82 13.80 2.49
C CYS A 168 3.04 15.21 3.07
N ASN A 169 2.67 16.24 2.30
CA ASN A 169 2.77 17.63 2.73
C ASN A 169 1.76 17.96 3.85
N ALA A 170 0.55 17.41 3.78
CA ALA A 170 -0.47 17.55 4.80
C ALA A 170 -0.02 16.93 6.13
N ILE A 171 0.50 15.69 6.12
CA ILE A 171 1.08 15.03 7.30
C ILE A 171 2.22 15.88 7.88
N LYS A 172 3.15 16.32 7.03
CA LYS A 172 4.28 17.17 7.43
C LYS A 172 3.84 18.46 8.11
N THR A 173 2.81 19.11 7.59
CA THR A 173 2.30 20.38 8.14
C THR A 173 1.55 20.13 9.43
N TRP A 174 0.79 19.04 9.51
CA TRP A 174 -0.05 18.69 10.64
C TRP A 174 0.73 18.25 11.89
N LEU A 175 1.92 17.66 11.70
CA LEU A 175 2.84 17.26 12.77
C LEU A 175 3.66 18.40 13.37
N LYS A 176 3.72 19.56 12.71
CA LYS A 176 4.33 20.78 13.25
C LYS A 176 3.38 21.50 14.20
#